data_AF-A0A2D5GZZ9-F1
#
_entry.id   AF-A0A2D5GZZ9-F1
#
_cell.length_a   1.000
_cell.length_b   1.000
_cell.length_c   1.000
_cell.angle_alpha   90.00
_cell.angle_beta   90.00
_cell.angle_gamma   90.00
#
_symmetry.space_group_name_H-M   'P 1'
#
loop_
_entity.id
_entity.type
_entity.pdbx_description
1 polymer ?
#
loop_
_entity_poly.entity_id
_entity_poly.type
_entity_poly.pdbx_seq_one_letter_code
_entity_poly.pdbx_strand_id
1 'polypeptide(L)'
;MQDVLDSINAVDPGNLVASIDPNTNAFQITDNSGTGPLSIASNAVSDALGLAVTEAGTDNSVPLQGNFVPIKLQVTLNTTGNGLTVYDASGTGPLEIPANEIAYSLGIDGIESGNDPLVGLVGDEPNPKESTGVISLLSRLENALRNSDDQEIGRIGGLLDTEIARLNRVRGDIGSRMSVLEEADNRLKDQEVKIQESISNDFDTDLTQILVEITQRQTAFEANLQVTSSALQLTLLSYL
;
A
#
# COMPACT_ATOMS: atom_id res chain seq x y z
N MET A 1 -49.45 -8.69 22.07
CA MET A 1 -49.10 -9.50 20.88
C MET A 1 -49.88 -10.81 20.88
N GLN A 2 -49.81 -11.62 21.95
CA GLN A 2 -50.64 -12.81 22.08
C GLN A 2 -52.14 -12.49 21.95
N ASP A 3 -52.63 -11.46 22.64
CA ASP A 3 -54.03 -11.02 22.51
C ASP A 3 -54.45 -10.66 21.07
N VAL A 4 -53.52 -10.18 20.26
CA VAL A 4 -53.76 -9.83 18.85
C VAL A 4 -53.83 -11.09 18.00
N LEU A 5 -52.93 -12.05 18.23
CA LEU A 5 -52.97 -13.37 17.59
C LEU A 5 -54.27 -14.10 17.95
N ASP A 6 -54.66 -14.07 19.23
CA ASP A 6 -55.89 -14.69 19.71
C ASP A 6 -57.13 -14.01 19.08
N SER A 7 -57.10 -12.68 18.94
CA SER A 7 -58.19 -11.94 18.27
C SER A 7 -58.30 -12.27 16.78
N ILE A 8 -57.18 -12.46 16.08
CA ILE A 8 -57.16 -12.87 14.67
C ILE A 8 -57.65 -14.31 14.53
N ASN A 9 -57.17 -15.22 15.39
CA ASN A 9 -57.57 -16.63 15.40
C ASN A 9 -59.05 -16.82 15.78
N ALA A 10 -59.65 -15.83 16.46
CA ALA A 10 -61.07 -15.82 16.78
C ALA A 10 -61.98 -15.43 15.60
N VAL A 11 -61.42 -14.85 14.52
CA VAL A 11 -62.19 -14.43 13.33
C VAL A 11 -62.76 -15.64 12.59
N ASP A 12 -61.97 -16.71 12.44
CA ASP A 12 -62.41 -17.98 11.87
C ASP A 12 -61.68 -19.16 12.55
N PRO A 13 -62.18 -19.61 13.72
CA PRO A 13 -61.45 -20.53 14.59
C PRO A 13 -61.11 -21.87 13.94
N GLY A 14 -59.81 -22.18 13.91
CA GLY A 14 -59.29 -23.44 13.35
C GLY A 14 -59.17 -23.44 11.83
N ASN A 15 -59.72 -22.41 11.17
CA ASN A 15 -59.67 -22.21 9.74
C ASN A 15 -58.56 -21.22 9.36
N LEU A 16 -58.52 -20.09 10.05
CA LEU A 16 -57.45 -19.11 9.91
C LEU A 16 -56.59 -19.13 11.18
N VAL A 17 -55.30 -19.42 11.02
CA VAL A 17 -54.35 -19.48 12.14
C VAL A 17 -53.21 -18.50 11.90
N ALA A 18 -53.15 -17.45 12.70
CA ALA A 18 -52.04 -16.52 12.80
C ALA A 18 -51.05 -16.96 13.88
N SER A 19 -49.77 -16.94 13.53
CA SER A 19 -48.65 -17.27 14.41
C SER A 19 -47.43 -16.40 14.09
N ILE A 20 -46.36 -16.56 14.90
CA ILE A 20 -45.04 -15.98 14.63
C ILE A 20 -44.08 -17.12 14.34
N ASP A 21 -43.31 -17.01 13.26
CA ASP A 21 -42.23 -17.93 12.96
C ASP A 21 -41.16 -17.86 14.07
N PRO A 22 -40.86 -18.96 14.78
CA PRO A 22 -39.85 -18.94 15.84
C PRO A 22 -38.42 -18.69 15.34
N ASN A 23 -38.14 -18.87 14.03
CA ASN A 23 -36.81 -18.70 13.45
C ASN A 23 -36.61 -17.31 12.83
N THR A 24 -37.66 -16.77 12.21
CA THR A 24 -37.58 -15.50 11.47
C THR A 24 -38.29 -14.34 12.16
N ASN A 25 -39.08 -14.61 13.22
CA ASN A 25 -40.01 -13.67 13.85
C ASN A 25 -41.03 -13.04 12.90
N ALA A 26 -41.22 -13.62 11.71
CA ALA A 26 -42.21 -13.15 10.75
C ALA A 26 -43.62 -13.50 11.22
N PHE A 27 -44.60 -12.65 10.87
CA PHE A 27 -46.01 -13.02 10.98
C PHE A 27 -46.33 -14.09 9.94
N GLN A 28 -47.00 -15.15 10.35
CA GLN A 28 -47.46 -16.23 9.48
C GLN A 28 -48.97 -16.35 9.62
N ILE A 29 -49.66 -16.61 8.50
CA ILE A 29 -51.09 -16.92 8.48
C ILE A 29 -51.28 -18.21 7.70
N THR A 30 -51.92 -19.20 8.30
CA THR A 30 -52.29 -20.47 7.66
C THR A 30 -53.80 -20.47 7.39
N ASP A 31 -54.20 -20.73 6.15
CA ASP A 31 -55.59 -21.01 5.79
C ASP A 31 -55.85 -22.52 5.66
N ASN A 32 -56.53 -23.09 6.65
CA ASN A 32 -56.89 -24.50 6.77
C ASN A 32 -58.31 -24.82 6.23
N SER A 33 -58.93 -23.90 5.47
CA SER A 33 -60.32 -23.99 4.98
C SER A 33 -60.54 -24.93 3.82
N GLY A 34 -59.49 -25.25 3.07
CA GLY A 34 -59.58 -26.01 1.84
C GLY A 34 -60.32 -25.26 0.73
N THR A 35 -60.53 -23.94 0.86
CA THR A 35 -61.22 -23.10 -0.13
C THR A 35 -60.27 -22.28 -1.00
N GLY A 36 -59.29 -22.96 -1.60
CA GLY A 36 -58.31 -22.32 -2.50
C GLY A 36 -57.25 -21.50 -1.75
N PRO A 37 -56.39 -20.77 -2.49
CA PRO A 37 -55.26 -20.05 -1.90
C PRO A 37 -55.72 -18.82 -1.10
N LEU A 38 -55.14 -18.61 0.07
CA LEU A 38 -55.31 -17.36 0.82
C LEU A 38 -54.67 -16.19 0.06
N SER A 39 -55.39 -15.08 -0.06
CA SER A 39 -54.87 -13.84 -0.64
C SER A 39 -55.12 -12.68 0.29
N ILE A 40 -54.05 -11.99 0.71
CA ILE A 40 -54.14 -10.79 1.52
C ILE A 40 -53.85 -9.59 0.62
N ALA A 41 -54.82 -8.68 0.51
CA ALA A 41 -54.66 -7.47 -0.27
C ALA A 41 -53.59 -6.55 0.33
N SER A 42 -52.84 -5.87 -0.55
CA SER A 42 -51.85 -4.86 -0.17
C SER A 42 -52.53 -3.65 0.48
N ASN A 43 -51.98 -3.24 1.62
CA ASN A 43 -52.27 -2.02 2.34
C ASN A 43 -51.06 -1.71 3.26
N ALA A 44 -51.02 -0.50 3.82
CA ALA A 44 -49.90 -0.04 4.64
C ALA A 44 -49.52 -0.99 5.80
N VAL A 45 -50.49 -1.73 6.36
CA VAL A 45 -50.26 -2.69 7.45
C VAL A 45 -49.84 -4.05 6.90
N SER A 46 -50.51 -4.60 5.88
CA SER A 46 -50.13 -5.90 5.30
C SER A 46 -48.77 -5.84 4.61
N ASP A 47 -48.40 -4.72 4.00
CA ASP A 47 -47.08 -4.50 3.40
C ASP A 47 -45.99 -4.37 4.48
N ALA A 48 -46.26 -3.68 5.59
CA ALA A 48 -45.31 -3.52 6.70
C ALA A 48 -45.03 -4.83 7.45
N LEU A 49 -46.01 -5.73 7.49
CA LEU A 49 -45.89 -7.06 8.08
C LEU A 49 -45.42 -8.12 7.07
N GLY A 50 -45.20 -7.74 5.81
CA GLY A 50 -44.78 -8.65 4.73
C GLY A 50 -45.87 -9.62 4.24
N LEU A 51 -47.10 -9.45 4.69
CA LEU A 51 -48.24 -10.37 4.50
C LEU A 51 -49.03 -10.13 3.20
N ALA A 52 -48.74 -9.06 2.45
CA ALA A 52 -49.44 -8.71 1.20
C ALA A 52 -49.08 -9.63 0.03
N VAL A 53 -49.41 -10.92 0.15
CA VAL A 53 -49.03 -11.98 -0.77
C VAL A 53 -50.23 -12.91 -0.99
N THR A 54 -50.26 -13.59 -2.13
CA THR A 54 -51.19 -14.69 -2.41
C THR A 54 -50.44 -16.01 -2.27
N GLU A 55 -51.00 -16.98 -1.54
CA GLU A 55 -50.42 -18.31 -1.38
C GLU A 55 -50.17 -18.96 -2.74
N ALA A 56 -48.97 -19.51 -2.92
CA ALA A 56 -48.59 -20.17 -4.16
C ALA A 56 -49.10 -21.62 -4.15
N GLY A 57 -50.15 -21.90 -4.91
CA GLY A 57 -50.65 -23.27 -5.15
C GLY A 57 -51.98 -23.58 -4.48
N THR A 58 -52.36 -24.86 -4.47
CA THR A 58 -53.61 -25.36 -3.87
C THR A 58 -53.38 -26.10 -2.56
N ASP A 59 -52.17 -26.03 -2.02
CA ASP A 59 -51.77 -26.73 -0.78
C ASP A 59 -51.89 -25.80 0.42
N ASN A 60 -53.05 -25.88 1.07
CA ASN A 60 -53.42 -25.15 2.28
C ASN A 60 -52.59 -25.53 3.54
N SER A 61 -51.59 -26.41 3.41
CA SER A 61 -50.68 -26.76 4.52
C SER A 61 -49.42 -25.90 4.61
N VAL A 62 -49.14 -25.06 3.60
CA VAL A 62 -48.02 -24.12 3.60
C VAL A 62 -48.52 -22.76 4.06
N PRO A 63 -48.11 -22.25 5.23
CA PRO A 63 -48.54 -20.94 5.70
C PRO A 63 -48.11 -19.83 4.73
N LEU A 64 -48.98 -18.85 4.52
CA LEU A 64 -48.60 -17.54 4.00
C LEU A 64 -47.66 -16.87 5.01
N GLN A 65 -46.36 -16.95 4.75
CA GLN A 65 -45.34 -16.32 5.58
C GLN A 65 -45.07 -14.91 5.07
N GLY A 66 -45.09 -13.94 5.98
CA GLY A 66 -44.66 -12.60 5.65
C GLY A 66 -43.19 -12.61 5.23
N ASN A 67 -42.85 -12.05 4.07
CA ASN A 67 -41.45 -11.86 3.68
C ASN A 67 -40.87 -10.71 4.51
N PHE A 68 -40.56 -10.99 5.78
CA PHE A 68 -39.93 -10.02 6.67
C PHE A 68 -38.48 -9.84 6.21
N VAL A 69 -38.24 -8.86 5.34
CA VAL A 69 -36.88 -8.39 5.03
C VAL A 69 -36.46 -7.51 6.20
N PRO A 70 -35.58 -7.98 7.10
CA PRO A 70 -35.39 -7.37 8.43
C PRO A 70 -34.80 -5.95 8.36
N ILE A 71 -34.23 -5.53 7.24
CA ILE A 71 -33.80 -4.16 7.00
C ILE A 71 -33.98 -3.87 5.50
N LYS A 72 -34.88 -2.94 5.15
CA LYS A 72 -35.07 -2.51 3.76
C LYS A 72 -33.85 -1.76 3.20
N LEU A 73 -32.98 -1.22 4.06
CA LEU A 73 -31.78 -0.49 3.68
C LEU A 73 -30.60 -0.87 4.57
N GLN A 74 -29.60 -1.58 4.05
CA GLN A 74 -28.41 -1.99 4.79
C GLN A 74 -27.16 -1.27 4.28
N VAL A 75 -26.29 -0.83 5.19
CA VAL A 75 -24.99 -0.26 4.83
C VAL A 75 -23.87 -1.16 5.33
N THR A 76 -22.92 -1.49 4.47
CA THR A 76 -21.72 -2.25 4.82
C THR A 76 -20.47 -1.50 4.37
N LEU A 77 -19.30 -1.88 4.90
CA LEU A 77 -18.03 -1.47 4.30
C LEU A 77 -17.86 -2.18 2.95
N ASN A 78 -17.14 -1.54 2.02
CA ASN A 78 -16.74 -2.18 0.77
C ASN A 78 -15.82 -3.38 1.06
N THR A 79 -15.97 -4.45 0.26
CA THR A 79 -15.11 -5.64 0.38
C THR A 79 -13.70 -5.41 -0.18
N THR A 80 -13.54 -4.39 -1.03
CA THR A 80 -12.27 -3.92 -1.58
C THR A 80 -12.26 -2.40 -1.61
N GLY A 81 -11.14 -1.79 -1.21
CA GLY A 81 -11.01 -0.34 -1.12
C GLY A 81 -11.66 0.23 0.15
N ASN A 82 -11.62 1.56 0.25
CA ASN A 82 -12.35 2.29 1.28
C ASN A 82 -13.72 2.70 0.69
N GLY A 83 -14.74 2.76 1.54
CA GLY A 83 -16.08 3.19 1.14
C GLY A 83 -17.18 2.35 1.78
N LEU A 84 -18.42 2.70 1.43
CA LEU A 84 -19.63 2.06 1.92
C LEU A 84 -20.43 1.50 0.75
N THR A 85 -21.01 0.31 0.92
CA THR A 85 -22.00 -0.25 0.00
C THR A 85 -23.36 -0.17 0.67
N VAL A 86 -24.36 0.37 -0.05
CA VAL A 86 -25.73 0.49 0.42
C VAL A 86 -26.63 -0.46 -0.35
N TYR A 87 -27.25 -1.40 0.35
CA TYR A 87 -28.18 -2.38 -0.20
C TYR A 87 -29.61 -1.95 0.07
N ASP A 88 -30.45 -1.89 -0.97
CA ASP A 88 -31.89 -1.67 -0.84
C ASP A 88 -32.68 -2.94 -1.18
N ALA A 89 -33.41 -3.45 -0.19
CA ALA A 89 -34.30 -4.59 -0.32
C ALA A 89 -35.77 -4.20 -0.09
N SER A 90 -36.11 -2.91 -0.26
CA SER A 90 -37.46 -2.36 -0.17
C SER A 90 -38.37 -2.82 -1.31
N GLY A 91 -37.80 -3.19 -2.46
CA GLY A 91 -38.52 -3.63 -3.66
C GLY A 91 -39.23 -2.49 -4.41
N THR A 92 -38.95 -1.22 -4.07
CA THR A 92 -39.64 -0.05 -4.64
C THR A 92 -38.99 0.54 -5.91
N GLY A 93 -37.98 -0.13 -6.46
CA GLY A 93 -37.14 0.37 -7.56
C GLY A 93 -35.69 0.52 -7.12
N PRO A 94 -34.81 1.03 -8.01
CA PRO A 94 -33.40 1.26 -7.67
C PRO A 94 -33.28 2.31 -6.57
N LEU A 95 -32.36 2.09 -5.62
CA LEU A 95 -32.05 3.09 -4.61
C LEU A 95 -31.46 4.35 -5.25
N GLU A 96 -32.02 5.52 -4.93
CA GLU A 96 -31.49 6.82 -5.32
C GLU A 96 -31.08 7.59 -4.05
N ILE A 97 -29.80 7.96 -3.97
CA ILE A 97 -29.25 8.82 -2.93
C ILE A 97 -28.90 10.18 -3.55
N PRO A 98 -29.66 11.25 -3.26
CA PRO A 98 -29.40 12.57 -3.81
C PRO A 98 -28.04 13.12 -3.35
N ALA A 99 -27.33 13.76 -4.28
CA ALA A 99 -26.08 14.45 -4.00
C ALA A 99 -26.30 15.56 -2.96
N ASN A 100 -25.63 15.42 -1.81
CA ASN A 100 -25.52 16.43 -0.76
C ASN A 100 -24.16 16.30 -0.09
N GLU A 101 -23.77 17.28 0.73
CA GLU A 101 -22.45 17.32 1.39
C GLU A 101 -22.13 16.02 2.16
N ILE A 102 -23.12 15.42 2.81
CA ILE A 102 -22.94 14.18 3.58
C ILE A 102 -22.79 13.00 2.64
N ALA A 103 -23.67 12.86 1.64
CA ALA A 103 -23.63 11.78 0.66
C ALA A 103 -22.30 11.79 -0.11
N TYR A 104 -21.85 12.98 -0.53
CA TYR A 104 -20.55 13.17 -1.16
C TYR A 104 -19.40 12.83 -0.20
N SER A 105 -19.44 13.29 1.06
CA SER A 105 -18.37 12.99 2.03
C SER A 105 -18.26 11.50 2.40
N LEU A 106 -19.36 10.76 2.25
CA LEU A 106 -19.43 9.33 2.47
C LEU A 106 -19.23 8.53 1.17
N GLY A 107 -19.23 9.20 0.02
CA GLY A 107 -19.05 8.56 -1.27
C GLY A 107 -20.27 7.84 -1.84
N ILE A 108 -21.45 8.05 -1.28
CA ILE A 108 -22.65 7.21 -1.53
C ILE A 108 -23.72 7.92 -2.37
N ASP A 109 -23.44 9.10 -2.94
CA ASP A 109 -24.38 9.74 -3.85
C ASP A 109 -24.46 8.97 -5.18
N GLY A 110 -25.68 8.77 -5.69
CA GLY A 110 -25.87 8.03 -6.94
C GLY A 110 -27.15 7.21 -6.98
N ILE A 111 -27.27 6.44 -8.06
CA ILE A 111 -28.40 5.54 -8.31
C ILE A 111 -27.85 4.12 -8.39
N GLU A 112 -28.46 3.20 -7.65
CA GLU A 112 -28.13 1.78 -7.66
C GLU A 112 -28.22 1.20 -9.07
N SER A 113 -27.18 0.47 -9.46
CA SER A 113 -27.08 -0.10 -10.81
C SER A 113 -27.75 -1.48 -10.86
N GLY A 114 -29.05 -1.50 -11.14
CA GLY A 114 -29.80 -2.72 -11.43
C GLY A 114 -31.07 -2.84 -10.60
N ASN A 115 -31.75 -3.98 -10.73
CA ASN A 115 -32.96 -4.31 -9.96
C ASN A 115 -32.72 -5.49 -9.00
N ASP A 116 -31.47 -5.93 -8.84
CA ASP A 116 -31.12 -7.04 -7.96
C ASP A 116 -30.83 -6.50 -6.55
N PRO A 117 -31.67 -6.78 -5.55
CA PRO A 117 -31.48 -6.29 -4.18
C PRO A 117 -30.22 -6.87 -3.50
N LEU A 118 -29.54 -7.84 -4.14
CA LEU A 118 -28.23 -8.36 -3.70
C LEU A 118 -27.05 -7.53 -4.25
N VAL A 119 -27.28 -6.59 -5.15
CA VAL A 119 -26.25 -5.74 -5.79
C VAL A 119 -26.47 -4.29 -5.35
N GLY A 120 -25.90 -3.93 -4.20
CA GLY A 120 -26.06 -2.60 -3.63
C GLY A 120 -25.33 -1.49 -4.40
N LEU A 121 -25.74 -0.25 -4.15
CA LEU A 121 -25.03 0.96 -4.54
C LEU A 121 -23.65 0.99 -3.86
N VAL A 122 -22.60 0.79 -4.64
CA VAL A 122 -21.22 0.87 -4.18
C VAL A 122 -20.79 2.32 -4.17
N GLY A 123 -20.48 2.84 -2.99
CA GLY A 123 -19.95 4.18 -2.85
C GLY A 123 -18.48 4.28 -3.22
N ASP A 124 -18.12 5.36 -3.91
CA ASP A 124 -16.77 5.71 -4.30
C ASP A 124 -16.06 6.46 -3.17
N GLU A 125 -14.75 6.27 -2.97
CA GLU A 125 -14.05 7.07 -1.96
C GLU A 125 -13.88 8.53 -2.44
N PRO A 126 -14.47 9.53 -1.76
CA PRO A 126 -14.42 10.92 -2.22
C PRO A 126 -13.06 11.58 -1.97
N ASN A 127 -12.23 11.01 -1.09
CA ASN A 127 -10.92 11.53 -0.72
C ASN A 127 -9.89 10.39 -0.59
N PRO A 128 -9.47 9.76 -1.70
CA PRO A 128 -8.50 8.68 -1.64
C PRO A 128 -7.18 9.21 -1.09
N LYS A 129 -6.74 8.67 0.06
CA LYS A 129 -5.40 8.93 0.60
C LYS A 129 -4.40 8.05 -0.13
N GLU A 130 -3.81 8.61 -1.18
CA GLU A 130 -2.98 7.87 -2.13
C GLU A 130 -1.51 7.79 -1.70
N SER A 131 -0.87 6.66 -1.99
CA SER A 131 0.58 6.51 -1.91
C SER A 131 1.27 7.37 -2.97
N THR A 132 2.09 8.33 -2.57
CA THR A 132 2.78 9.31 -3.44
C THR A 132 4.06 8.76 -4.10
N GLY A 133 4.18 7.45 -4.28
CA GLY A 133 5.35 6.84 -4.95
C GLY A 133 5.32 7.02 -6.47
N VAL A 134 6.50 7.01 -7.12
CA VAL A 134 6.56 7.02 -8.60
C VAL A 134 5.94 5.77 -9.20
N ILE A 135 6.09 4.61 -8.55
CA ILE A 135 5.54 3.33 -9.03
C ILE A 135 4.01 3.32 -8.92
N SER A 136 3.45 3.89 -7.84
CA SER A 136 1.99 4.03 -7.71
C SER A 136 1.42 5.02 -8.72
N LEU A 137 2.13 6.11 -9.02
CA LEU A 137 1.76 7.04 -10.10
C LEU A 137 1.74 6.34 -11.48
N LEU A 138 2.73 5.50 -11.78
CA LEU A 138 2.78 4.75 -13.04
C LEU A 138 1.66 3.71 -13.16
N SER A 139 1.38 2.97 -12.08
CA SER A 139 0.26 2.01 -12.06
C SER A 139 -1.09 2.71 -12.20
N ARG A 140 -1.24 3.91 -11.63
CA ARG A 140 -2.45 4.71 -11.79
C ARG A 140 -2.58 5.26 -13.20
N LEU A 141 -1.48 5.69 -13.81
CA LEU A 141 -1.49 6.11 -15.20
C LEU A 141 -1.96 4.97 -16.10
N GLU A 142 -1.48 3.75 -15.85
CA GLU A 142 -1.94 2.55 -16.56
C GLU A 142 -3.46 2.35 -16.41
N ASN A 143 -3.98 2.39 -15.18
CA ASN A 143 -5.42 2.22 -14.94
C ASN A 143 -6.26 3.33 -15.57
N ALA A 144 -5.83 4.59 -15.45
CA ALA A 144 -6.51 5.73 -16.05
C ALA A 144 -6.53 5.63 -17.58
N LEU A 145 -5.43 5.17 -18.20
CA LEU A 145 -5.36 4.90 -19.64
C LEU A 145 -6.28 3.74 -20.06
N ARG A 146 -6.38 2.68 -19.25
CA ARG A 146 -7.30 1.55 -19.52
C ARG A 146 -8.77 1.97 -19.45
N ASN A 147 -9.09 2.85 -18.51
CA ASN A 147 -10.46 3.32 -18.27
C ASN A 147 -10.84 4.57 -19.08
N SER A 148 -9.92 5.12 -19.88
CA SER A 148 -10.11 6.37 -20.63
C SER A 148 -10.51 7.56 -19.74
N ASP A 149 -9.91 7.65 -18.55
CA ASP A 149 -10.15 8.74 -17.59
C ASP A 149 -9.20 9.91 -17.86
N ASP A 150 -9.59 10.81 -18.78
CA ASP A 150 -8.80 11.96 -19.20
C ASP A 150 -8.50 12.95 -18.05
N GLN A 151 -9.40 13.04 -17.07
CA GLN A 151 -9.23 13.94 -15.93
C GLN A 151 -8.12 13.43 -15.00
N GLU A 152 -8.13 12.14 -14.69
CA GLU A 152 -7.10 11.52 -13.87
C GLU A 152 -5.74 11.49 -14.58
N ILE A 153 -5.70 11.29 -15.90
CA ILE A 153 -4.47 11.39 -16.70
C ILE A 153 -3.85 12.79 -16.57
N GLY A 154 -4.66 13.85 -16.68
CA GLY A 154 -4.20 15.23 -16.50
C GLY A 154 -3.61 15.49 -15.11
N ARG A 155 -4.27 14.98 -14.06
CA ARG A 155 -3.77 15.09 -12.68
C ARG A 155 -2.45 14.34 -12.49
N ILE A 156 -2.36 13.11 -13.00
CA ILE A 156 -1.16 12.28 -12.89
C ILE A 156 0.02 12.92 -13.62
N GLY A 157 -0.21 13.57 -14.76
CA GLY A 157 0.82 14.31 -15.50
C GLY A 157 1.55 15.33 -14.63
N GLY A 158 0.82 16.21 -13.91
CA GLY A 158 1.42 17.19 -13.03
C GLY A 158 2.15 16.59 -11.82
N LEU A 159 1.68 15.45 -11.31
CA LEU A 159 2.35 14.71 -10.24
C LEU A 159 3.64 14.04 -10.73
N LEU A 160 3.66 13.51 -11.95
CA LEU A 160 4.85 12.95 -12.59
C LEU A 160 5.92 14.02 -12.82
N ASP A 161 5.54 15.21 -13.28
CA ASP A 161 6.47 16.33 -13.46
C ASP A 161 7.15 16.72 -12.14
N THR A 162 6.38 16.73 -11.05
CA THR A 162 6.90 16.99 -9.71
C THR A 162 7.92 15.93 -9.29
N GLU A 163 7.64 14.66 -9.56
CA GLU A 163 8.54 13.56 -9.21
C GLU A 163 9.79 13.51 -10.11
N ILE A 164 9.67 13.85 -11.38
CA ILE A 164 10.80 14.05 -12.30
C ILE A 164 11.70 15.17 -11.78
N ALA A 165 11.13 16.30 -11.34
CA ALA A 165 11.90 17.38 -10.74
C ALA A 165 12.62 16.94 -9.45
N ARG A 166 11.97 16.11 -8.62
CA ARG A 166 12.58 15.53 -7.42
C ARG A 166 13.76 14.61 -7.78
N LEU A 167 13.60 13.72 -8.76
CA LEU A 167 14.65 12.81 -9.23
C LEU A 167 15.83 13.57 -9.83
N ASN A 168 15.59 14.62 -10.60
CA ASN A 168 16.65 15.46 -11.15
C ASN A 168 17.46 16.15 -10.03
N ARG A 169 16.79 16.62 -8.97
CA ARG A 169 17.48 17.19 -7.79
C ARG A 169 18.37 16.17 -7.10
N VAL A 170 17.86 14.95 -6.87
CA VAL A 170 18.64 13.86 -6.27
C VAL A 170 19.83 13.48 -7.15
N ARG A 171 19.63 13.38 -8.46
CA ARG A 171 20.71 13.10 -9.42
C ARG A 171 21.77 14.20 -9.42
N GLY A 172 21.36 15.46 -9.30
CA GLY A 172 22.27 16.60 -9.14
C GLY A 172 23.11 16.51 -7.86
N ASP A 173 22.51 16.15 -6.73
CA ASP A 173 23.23 15.95 -5.46
C ASP A 173 24.20 14.76 -5.52
N ILE A 174 23.82 13.68 -6.20
CA ILE A 174 24.74 12.56 -6.44
C ILE A 174 25.92 13.01 -7.32
N GLY A 175 25.66 13.79 -8.36
CA GLY A 175 26.70 14.34 -9.23
C GLY A 175 27.68 15.22 -8.47
N SER A 176 27.20 16.12 -7.60
CA SER A 176 28.08 16.97 -6.79
C SER A 176 28.93 16.17 -5.81
N ARG A 177 28.34 15.16 -5.15
CA ARG A 177 29.08 14.25 -4.26
C ARG A 177 30.13 13.45 -5.01
N MET A 178 29.82 13.00 -6.23
CA MET A 178 30.78 12.30 -7.08
C MET A 178 31.97 13.19 -7.44
N SER A 179 31.74 14.45 -7.81
CA SER A 179 32.84 15.40 -8.04
C SER A 179 33.70 15.65 -6.79
N VAL A 180 33.09 15.74 -5.61
CA VAL A 180 33.83 15.87 -4.34
C VAL A 180 34.68 14.63 -4.06
N LEU A 181 34.15 13.44 -4.35
CA LEU A 181 34.89 12.17 -4.21
C LEU A 181 36.04 12.08 -5.21
N GLU A 182 35.86 12.51 -6.45
CA GLU A 182 36.92 12.56 -7.47
C GLU A 182 38.03 13.55 -7.08
N GLU A 183 37.69 14.72 -6.54
CA GLU A 183 38.68 15.66 -6.02
C GLU A 183 39.46 15.08 -4.84
N ALA A 184 38.76 14.42 -3.91
CA ALA A 184 39.40 13.74 -2.78
C ALA A 184 40.34 12.62 -3.24
N ASP A 185 39.93 11.80 -4.22
CA ASP A 185 40.76 10.72 -4.80
C ASP A 185 42.04 11.27 -5.44
N ASN A 186 41.94 12.34 -6.25
CA ASN A 186 43.09 12.98 -6.86
C ASN A 186 44.05 13.55 -5.80
N ARG A 187 43.53 14.20 -4.76
CA ARG A 187 44.35 14.71 -3.66
C ARG A 187 45.06 13.61 -2.89
N LEU A 188 44.41 12.47 -2.67
CA LEU A 188 45.02 11.32 -1.99
C LEU A 188 46.16 10.73 -2.82
N LYS A 189 45.98 10.60 -4.15
CA LYS A 189 47.05 10.17 -5.06
C LYS A 189 48.24 11.11 -5.06
N ASP A 190 48.00 12.43 -5.08
CA ASP A 190 49.08 13.42 -4.98
C ASP A 190 49.81 13.35 -3.64
N GLN A 191 49.08 13.10 -2.55
CA GLN A 191 49.68 12.92 -1.22
C GLN A 191 50.52 11.64 -1.15
N GLU A 192 50.04 10.54 -1.74
CA GLU A 192 50.77 9.28 -1.81
C GLU A 192 52.11 9.45 -2.54
N VAL A 193 52.11 10.11 -3.71
CA VAL A 193 53.34 10.42 -4.46
C VAL A 193 54.30 11.28 -3.63
N LYS A 194 53.81 12.35 -3.00
CA LYS A 194 54.66 13.23 -2.15
C LYS A 194 55.25 12.50 -0.96
N ILE A 195 54.47 11.62 -0.31
CA ILE A 195 54.96 10.81 0.81
C ILE A 195 56.05 9.84 0.30
N GLN A 196 55.84 9.20 -0.85
CA GLN A 196 56.82 8.30 -1.45
C GLN A 196 58.13 9.03 -1.83
N GLU A 197 58.03 10.24 -2.41
CA GLU A 197 59.18 11.09 -2.70
C GLU A 197 59.92 11.52 -1.43
N SER A 198 59.19 11.91 -0.37
CA SER A 198 59.79 12.28 0.92
C SER A 198 60.53 11.11 1.55
N ILE A 199 59.94 9.90 1.53
CA ILE A 199 60.58 8.68 2.03
C ILE A 199 61.84 8.37 1.21
N SER A 200 61.79 8.41 -0.12
CA SER A 200 62.98 8.16 -0.96
C SER A 200 64.08 9.18 -0.70
N ASN A 201 63.78 10.48 -0.63
CA ASN A 201 64.78 11.51 -0.36
C ASN A 201 65.47 11.34 0.99
N ASP A 202 64.71 11.05 2.05
CA ASP A 202 65.27 10.89 3.40
C ASP A 202 66.12 9.60 3.50
N PHE A 203 65.61 8.46 3.01
CA PHE A 203 66.31 7.18 3.14
C PHE A 203 67.45 6.98 2.13
N ASP A 204 67.30 7.39 0.87
CA ASP A 204 68.33 7.17 -0.16
C ASP A 204 69.54 8.11 0.03
N THR A 205 69.32 9.33 0.50
CA THR A 205 70.39 10.28 0.84
C THR A 205 71.24 9.76 1.99
N ASP A 206 70.60 9.25 3.04
CA ASP A 206 71.29 8.71 4.23
C ASP A 206 72.12 7.47 3.88
N LEU A 207 71.58 6.54 3.09
CA LEU A 207 72.33 5.35 2.64
C LEU A 207 73.56 5.72 1.81
N THR A 208 73.43 6.70 0.92
CA THR A 208 74.56 7.18 0.11
C THR A 208 75.65 7.79 0.99
N GLN A 209 75.27 8.61 1.97
CA GLN A 209 76.20 9.24 2.91
C GLN A 209 76.94 8.20 3.76
N ILE A 210 76.23 7.20 4.29
CA ILE A 210 76.82 6.10 5.07
C ILE A 210 77.83 5.31 4.23
N LEU A 211 77.50 5.03 2.97
CA LEU A 211 78.36 4.26 2.07
C LEU A 211 79.65 5.02 1.73
N VAL A 212 79.56 6.33 1.52
CA VAL A 212 80.74 7.20 1.35
C VAL A 212 81.60 7.21 2.61
N GLU A 213 81.00 7.32 3.79
CA GLU A 213 81.76 7.30 5.05
C GLU A 213 82.47 5.95 5.29
N ILE A 214 81.81 4.83 5.01
CA ILE A 214 82.40 3.49 5.12
C ILE A 214 83.58 3.33 4.15
N THR A 215 83.41 3.71 2.89
CA THR A 215 84.48 3.61 1.89
C THR A 215 85.67 4.49 2.24
N GLN A 216 85.45 5.73 2.69
CA GLN A 216 86.53 6.60 3.17
C GLN A 216 87.29 5.99 4.36
N ARG A 217 86.57 5.42 5.33
CA ARG A 217 87.18 4.74 6.49
C ARG A 217 87.96 3.49 6.07
N GLN A 218 87.45 2.71 5.11
CA GLN A 218 88.16 1.55 4.56
C GLN A 218 89.45 1.97 3.85
N THR A 219 89.40 2.99 2.97
CA THR A 219 90.59 3.52 2.29
C THR A 219 91.62 4.05 3.27
N ALA A 220 91.20 4.79 4.30
CA ALA A 220 92.10 5.28 5.34
C ALA A 220 92.74 4.14 6.15
N PHE A 221 91.97 3.08 6.44
CA PHE A 221 92.47 1.89 7.14
C PHE A 221 93.48 1.12 6.29
N GLU A 222 93.20 0.89 5.00
CA GLU A 222 94.14 0.26 4.06
C GLU A 222 95.43 1.06 3.92
N ALA A 223 95.34 2.39 3.79
CA ALA A 223 96.51 3.27 3.76
C ALA A 223 97.34 3.15 5.05
N ASN A 224 96.70 3.13 6.22
CA ASN A 224 97.38 2.93 7.50
C ASN A 224 98.07 1.56 7.59
N LEU A 225 97.42 0.49 7.12
CA LEU A 225 98.03 -0.84 7.05
C LEU A 225 99.25 -0.86 6.12
N GLN A 226 99.16 -0.20 4.97
CA GLN A 226 100.27 -0.11 4.02
C GLN A 226 101.44 0.67 4.62
N VAL A 227 101.19 1.83 5.25
CA VAL A 227 102.20 2.62 5.95
C VAL A 227 102.84 1.82 7.08
N THR A 228 102.05 1.10 7.87
CA THR A 228 102.56 0.26 8.96
C THR A 228 103.41 -0.89 8.42
N SER A 229 102.99 -1.53 7.33
CA SER A 229 103.75 -2.60 6.67
C SER A 229 105.09 -2.09 6.13
N SER A 230 105.11 -0.93 5.45
CA SER A 230 106.35 -0.30 4.98
C SER A 230 107.26 0.10 6.14
N ALA A 231 106.73 0.66 7.22
CA ALA A 231 107.49 0.99 8.42
C ALA A 231 108.13 -0.25 9.05
N LEU A 232 107.38 -1.35 9.20
CA LEU A 232 107.90 -2.62 9.71
C LEU A 232 109.01 -3.20 8.81
N GLN A 233 108.83 -3.19 7.48
CA GLN A 233 109.86 -3.66 6.54
C GLN A 233 111.17 -2.85 6.64
N LEU A 234 111.08 -1.51 6.75
CA LEU A 234 112.24 -0.63 6.95
C LEU A 234 112.99 -0.95 8.26
N THR A 235 112.26 -1.20 9.36
CA THR A 235 112.89 -1.53 10.65
C THR A 235 113.61 -2.88 10.65
N LEU A 236 113.08 -3.86 9.94
CA LEU A 236 113.70 -5.19 9.83
C LEU A 236 114.92 -5.18 8.90
N LEU A 237 114.89 -4.43 7.79
CA LEU A 237 116.04 -4.28 6.89
C LEU A 237 117.17 -3.44 7.51
N SER A 238 116.86 -2.55 8.46
CA SER A 238 117.84 -1.75 9.21
C SER A 238 118.45 -2.48 10.41
N TYR A 239 117.94 -3.65 10.79
CA TYR A 239 118.42 -4.43 11.94
C TYR A 239 119.39 -5.57 11.54
N LEU A 240 119.49 -5.89 10.25
CA LEU A 240 120.49 -6.80 9.68
C LEU A 240 121.70 -6.01 9.14
#